data_AF-A0A3C1IU74-F1
#
_entry.id   AF-A0A3C1IU74-F1
#
_cell.length_a   1.000
_cell.length_b   1.000
_cell.length_c   1.000
_cell.angle_alpha   90.00
_cell.angle_beta   90.00
_cell.angle_gamma   90.00
#
_symmetry.space_group_name_H-M   'P 1'
#
loop_
_entity.id
_entity.type
_entity.pdbx_description
1 polymer ?
#
loop_
_entity_poly.entity_id
_entity_poly.type
_entity_poly.pdbx_seq_one_letter_code
_entity_poly.pdbx_strand_id
1 'polypeptide(L)' 'MKACPVGAIPQDSEGFPVIDFNLCIECGKCVRKCPMKAMDK' A
#
# COMPACT_ATOMS: atom_id res chain seq x y z
N MET A 1 -2.92 1.68 -8.21
CA MET A 1 -2.18 2.64 -7.35
C MET A 1 -0.67 2.52 -7.59
N LYS A 2 -0.01 3.47 -8.28
CA LYS A 2 1.45 3.39 -8.63
C LYS A 2 2.42 3.61 -7.44
N ALA A 3 1.97 3.53 -6.19
CA ALA A 3 2.81 3.83 -5.02
C ALA A 3 3.75 2.66 -4.66
N CYS A 4 3.29 1.43 -4.86
CA CYS A 4 4.08 0.23 -4.58
C CYS A 4 4.86 -0.20 -5.83
N PRO A 5 6.20 -0.23 -5.79
CA PRO A 5 7.01 -0.62 -6.96
C PRO A 5 6.89 -2.11 -7.31
N VAL A 6 6.51 -2.94 -6.33
CA VAL A 6 6.37 -4.39 -6.44
C VAL A 6 4.90 -4.83 -6.54
N GLY A 7 3.96 -3.88 -6.61
CA GLY A 7 2.54 -4.20 -6.76
C GLY A 7 1.87 -4.82 -5.53
N ALA A 8 2.50 -4.80 -4.35
CA ALA A 8 1.99 -5.38 -3.10
C ALA A 8 0.74 -4.71 -2.49
N ILE A 9 0.01 -3.87 -3.24
CA ILE A 9 -1.20 -3.18 -2.75
C ILE A 9 -2.35 -3.39 -3.74
N PRO A 10 -2.94 -4.61 -3.77
CA PRO A 10 -4.20 -4.86 -4.47
C PRO A 10 -5.38 -4.09 -3.84
N GLN A 11 -6.51 -4.06 -4.55
CA GLN A 11 -7.80 -3.63 -4.00
C GLN A 11 -8.65 -4.86 -3.70
N ASP A 12 -9.36 -4.85 -2.56
CA ASP A 12 -10.34 -5.89 -2.23
C ASP A 12 -11.66 -5.71 -3.02
N SER A 13 -12.63 -6.57 -2.72
CA SER A 13 -13.97 -6.57 -3.33
C SER A 13 -14.77 -5.28 -3.08
N GLU A 14 -14.44 -4.54 -2.02
CA GLU A 14 -15.06 -3.26 -1.67
C GLU A 14 -14.28 -2.05 -2.22
N GLY A 15 -13.13 -2.31 -2.87
CA GLY A 15 -12.26 -1.31 -3.47
C GLY A 15 -11.23 -0.72 -2.51
N PHE A 16 -11.11 -1.23 -1.29
CA PHE A 16 -10.11 -0.77 -0.33
C PHE A 16 -8.73 -1.34 -0.64
N PRO A 17 -7.65 -0.55 -0.52
CA PRO A 17 -6.30 -1.04 -0.70
C PRO A 17 -5.90 -1.97 0.45
N VAL A 18 -5.55 -3.21 0.13
CA VAL A 18 -5.05 -4.22 1.07
C VAL A 18 -3.57 -4.45 0.80
N ILE A 19 -2.77 -4.63 1.84
CA ILE A 19 -1.33 -4.90 1.70
C ILE A 19 -1.11 -6.42 1.63
N ASP A 20 -0.49 -6.89 0.55
CA ASP A 20 0.02 -8.25 0.46
C ASP A 20 1.42 -8.31 1.08
N PHE A 21 1.51 -8.86 2.28
CA PHE A 21 2.76 -8.99 3.02
C PHE A 21 3.75 -9.97 2.38
N ASN A 22 3.32 -10.86 1.49
CA ASN A 22 4.24 -11.76 0.77
C ASN A 22 5.03 -11.03 -0.31
N LEU A 23 4.44 -9.98 -0.89
CA LEU A 23 5.08 -9.14 -1.91
C LEU A 23 5.71 -7.88 -1.31
N CYS A 24 5.33 -7.50 -0.10
CA CYS A 24 5.80 -6.28 0.54
C CYS A 24 7.31 -6.35 0.82
N ILE A 25 8.06 -5.36 0.34
CA ILE A 25 9.50 -5.19 0.58
C ILE A 25 9.80 -4.08 1.60
N GLU A 26 8.78 -3.63 2.34
CA GLU A 26 8.90 -2.61 3.40
C GLU A 26 9.55 -1.28 2.98
N CYS A 27 9.44 -0.91 1.70
CA CYS A 27 10.08 0.31 1.17
C CYS A 27 9.50 1.64 1.70
N GLY A 28 8.37 1.62 2.41
CA GLY A 28 7.72 2.79 3.01
C GLY A 28 7.13 3.83 2.03
N LYS A 29 7.18 3.58 0.72
CA LYS A 29 6.69 4.53 -0.31
C LYS A 29 5.18 4.80 -0.22
N CYS A 30 4.38 3.79 0.11
CA CYS A 30 2.94 3.93 0.29
C CYS A 30 2.58 4.88 1.45
N VAL A 31 3.26 4.73 2.59
CA VAL A 31 3.06 5.58 3.78
C VAL A 31 3.42 7.03 3.46
N ARG A 32 4.61 7.27 2.90
CA ARG A 32 5.08 8.64 2.56
C ARG A 32 4.20 9.33 1.52
N LYS A 33 3.59 8.58 0.60
CA LYS A 33 2.76 9.11 -0.46
C LYS A 33 1.30 9.33 -0.04
N CYS A 34 0.84 8.69 1.05
CA CYS A 34 -0.53 8.82 1.51
C CYS A 34 -0.71 10.17 2.24
N PRO A 35 -1.47 11.13 1.69
CA PRO A 35 -1.65 12.44 2.33
C PRO A 35 -2.46 12.32 3.63
N MET A 36 -3.38 11.35 3.70
CA MET A 36 -4.17 11.05 4.90
C MET A 36 -3.39 10.27 5.95
N LYS A 37 -2.16 9.82 5.63
CA LYS A 37 -1.34 8.99 6.52
C LYS A 37 -2.10 7.77 7.07
N ALA A 38 -2.97 7.16 6.26
CA ALA A 38 -3.85 6.06 6.68
C ALA A 38 -3.11 4.79 7.16
N MET A 39 -1.80 4.71 6.91
CA MET A 39 -0.92 3.60 7.29
C MET A 39 0.19 4.04 8.27
N ASP A 40 0.20 5.32 8.68
CA ASP A 40 1.09 5.90 9.69
C ASP A 40 0.35 5.79 11.03
N LYS A 41 0.89 4.99 11.95
CA LYS A 41 0.26 4.60 13.21
C LYS A 41 -0.07 5.77 14.13
#